data_AF-A0A0F9UWB2-F1
#
_entry.id   AF-A0A0F9UWB2-F1
#
_cell.length_a   1.000
_cell.length_b   1.000
_cell.length_c   1.000
_cell.angle_alpha   90.00
_cell.angle_beta   90.00
_cell.angle_gamma   90.00
#
_symmetry.space_group_name_H-M   'P 1'
#
loop_
_entity.id
_entity.type
_entity.pdbx_description
1 polymer ?
#
loop_
_entity_poly.entity_id
_entity_poly.type
_entity_poly.pdbx_seq_one_letter_code
_entity_poly.pdbx_strand_id
1 'polypeptide(L)'
;MSVNEAILTNADPAIREALQVLLDAGIETFESCQGGSEHSFHKPTIRFHGNNMEGFRAYAAASNCGLRVYALRRVYDIVDGELTGPWWELVFHQSPVSR
;
A
#
# COMPACT_ATOMS: atom_id res chain seq x y z
N MET A 1 -3.58 -13.65 18.33
CA MET A 1 -3.24 -12.55 17.42
C MET A 1 -4.10 -12.69 16.18
N SER A 2 -4.75 -11.60 15.78
CA SER A 2 -5.45 -11.56 14.49
C SER A 2 -4.43 -11.54 13.33
N VAL A 3 -4.86 -11.92 12.13
CA VAL A 3 -3.99 -11.85 10.94
C VAL A 3 -3.50 -10.41 10.70
N ASN A 4 -4.36 -9.41 10.89
CA ASN A 4 -4.02 -8.01 10.71
C ASN A 4 -2.95 -7.54 11.71
N GLU A 5 -3.03 -7.95 12.98
CA GLU A 5 -2.01 -7.63 13.98
C GLU A 5 -0.62 -8.15 13.58
N ALA A 6 -0.56 -9.38 13.03
CA ALA A 6 0.70 -9.96 12.58
C ALA A 6 1.26 -9.21 11.36
N ILE A 7 0.41 -8.83 10.40
CA ILE A 7 0.80 -8.03 9.23
C ILE A 7 1.40 -6.69 9.69
N LEU A 8 0.74 -5.99 10.59
CA LEU A 8 1.17 -4.67 11.07
C LEU A 8 2.45 -4.73 11.89
N THR A 9 2.62 -5.77 12.70
CA THR A 9 3.83 -5.97 13.52
C THR A 9 5.08 -6.11 12.65
N ASN A 10 4.95 -6.79 11.51
CA ASN A 10 6.07 -7.03 10.59
C ASN A 10 6.29 -5.91 9.56
N ALA A 11 5.35 -4.95 9.44
CA ALA A 11 5.48 -3.85 8.50
C ALA A 11 6.46 -2.78 8.99
N ASP A 12 7.06 -2.06 8.03
CA ASP A 12 7.92 -0.89 8.31
C ASP A 12 7.16 0.18 9.12
N PRO A 13 7.76 0.79 10.17
CA PRO A 13 7.06 1.74 11.03
C PRO A 13 6.37 2.88 10.30
N ALA A 14 7.00 3.44 9.27
CA ALA A 14 6.47 4.61 8.55
C ALA A 14 5.32 4.32 7.58
N ILE A 15 5.05 3.04 7.25
CA ILE A 15 3.89 2.66 6.41
C ILE A 15 2.72 2.08 7.23
N ARG A 16 2.93 1.77 8.51
CA ARG A 16 1.93 1.09 9.37
C ARG A 16 0.60 1.81 9.45
N GLU A 17 0.60 3.14 9.56
CA GLU A 17 -0.66 3.91 9.63
C GLU A 17 -1.49 3.73 8.36
N ALA A 18 -0.86 3.88 7.19
CA ALA A 18 -1.52 3.66 5.91
C ALA A 18 -1.97 2.21 5.73
N LEU A 19 -1.15 1.25 6.16
CA LEU A 19 -1.48 -0.17 6.11
C LEU A 19 -2.68 -0.50 6.99
N GLN A 20 -2.72 0.03 8.21
CA GLN A 20 -3.85 -0.14 9.13
C GLN A 20 -5.14 0.36 8.52
N VAL A 21 -5.14 1.56 7.93
CA VAL A 21 -6.34 2.14 7.28
C VAL A 21 -6.87 1.23 6.17
N LEU A 22 -5.99 0.64 5.36
CA LEU A 22 -6.40 -0.27 4.29
C LEU A 22 -6.95 -1.60 4.85
N LEU A 23 -6.30 -2.16 5.87
CA LEU A 23 -6.75 -3.40 6.52
C LEU A 23 -8.12 -3.22 7.20
N ASP A 24 -8.35 -2.09 7.87
CA ASP A 24 -9.63 -1.75 8.51
C ASP A 24 -10.75 -1.54 7.47
N ALA A 25 -10.39 -1.08 6.26
CA ALA A 25 -11.30 -1.00 5.11
C ALA A 25 -11.50 -2.36 4.39
N GLY A 26 -10.95 -3.44 4.93
CA GLY A 26 -11.05 -4.79 4.38
C GLY A 26 -10.31 -4.97 3.06
N ILE A 27 -9.27 -4.18 2.79
CA ILE A 27 -8.44 -4.30 1.60
C ILE A 27 -7.40 -5.40 1.82
N GLU A 28 -7.34 -6.38 0.91
CA GLU A 28 -6.40 -7.49 0.98
C GLU A 28 -5.01 -7.08 0.44
N THR A 29 -4.12 -6.68 1.34
CA THR A 29 -2.74 -6.26 1.03
C THR A 29 -1.78 -7.45 1.04
N PHE A 30 -0.78 -7.45 0.15
CA PHE A 30 0.26 -8.48 0.12
C PHE A 30 1.69 -7.93 0.19
N GLU A 31 1.88 -6.63 -0.08
CA GLU A 31 3.20 -5.98 -0.01
C GLU A 31 3.03 -4.55 0.51
N SER A 32 3.92 -4.14 1.41
CA SER A 32 4.00 -2.76 1.91
C SER A 32 5.46 -2.38 2.11
N CYS A 33 5.78 -1.12 1.82
CA CYS A 33 7.12 -0.59 1.96
C CYS A 33 7.05 0.87 2.39
N GLN A 34 7.87 1.29 3.36
CA GLN A 34 7.97 2.71 3.72
C GLN A 34 8.65 3.57 2.64
N GLY A 35 9.46 2.95 1.80
CA GLY A 35 10.26 3.60 0.79
C GLY A 35 11.44 4.41 1.34
N GLY A 36 12.36 4.80 0.46
CA GLY A 36 13.61 5.47 0.83
C GLY A 36 14.80 4.94 0.03
N SER A 37 16.02 5.41 0.33
CA SER A 37 17.23 4.99 -0.40
C SER A 37 17.55 3.50 -0.24
N GLU A 38 17.24 2.92 0.93
CA GLU A 38 17.51 1.52 1.26
C GLU A 38 16.33 0.58 0.93
N HIS A 39 15.34 1.07 0.18
CA HIS A 39 14.09 0.34 -0.07
C HIS A 39 13.82 0.14 -1.56
N SER A 40 13.10 -0.94 -1.89
CA SER A 40 12.69 -1.27 -3.27
C SER A 40 11.83 -0.19 -3.92
N PHE A 41 11.13 0.61 -3.12
CA PHE A 41 10.33 1.74 -3.58
C PHE A 41 10.93 3.05 -3.11
N HIS A 42 10.94 4.07 -3.98
CA HIS A 42 11.39 5.40 -3.59
C HIS A 42 10.39 6.12 -2.66
N LYS A 43 9.11 5.75 -2.72
CA LYS A 43 8.01 6.34 -1.93
C LYS A 43 7.27 5.27 -1.15
N PRO A 44 6.61 5.62 -0.02
CA PRO A 44 5.80 4.68 0.70
C PRO A 44 4.70 4.10 -0.21
N THR A 45 4.63 2.78 -0.27
CA THR A 45 3.84 2.05 -1.27
C THR A 45 3.19 0.83 -0.63
N ILE A 46 1.90 0.61 -0.93
CA ILE A 46 1.16 -0.60 -0.58
C ILE A 46 0.59 -1.21 -1.86
N ARG A 47 0.80 -2.51 -2.04
CA ARG A 47 0.18 -3.29 -3.11
C ARG A 47 -0.85 -4.28 -2.57
N PHE A 48 -1.94 -4.42 -3.31
CA PHE A 48 -3.11 -5.17 -2.88
C PHE A 48 -3.88 -5.78 -4.06
N HIS A 49 -4.61 -6.85 -3.76
CA HIS A 49 -5.47 -7.53 -4.72
C HIS A 49 -6.82 -6.83 -4.83
N GLY A 50 -7.64 -7.27 -5.80
CA GLY A 50 -9.02 -6.84 -5.94
C GLY A 50 -9.45 -6.54 -7.36
N ASN A 51 -10.74 -6.26 -7.51
CA ASN A 51 -11.39 -5.96 -8.78
C ASN A 51 -11.02 -4.55 -9.30
N ASN A 52 -11.64 -4.13 -10.40
CA ASN A 52 -11.43 -2.82 -11.02
C ASN A 52 -11.85 -1.62 -10.13
N MET A 53 -12.64 -1.84 -9.09
CA MET A 53 -13.07 -0.81 -8.15
C MET A 53 -12.24 -0.76 -6.86
N GLU A 54 -11.47 -1.82 -6.57
CA GLU A 54 -10.76 -1.94 -5.28
C GLU A 54 -9.79 -0.78 -5.05
N GLY A 55 -9.10 -0.34 -6.11
CA GLY A 55 -8.20 0.81 -6.04
C GLY A 55 -8.89 2.10 -5.60
N PHE A 56 -10.13 2.33 -6.06
CA PHE A 56 -10.91 3.50 -5.68
C PHE A 56 -11.41 3.38 -4.23
N ARG A 57 -11.74 2.17 -3.77
CA ARG A 57 -12.12 1.92 -2.37
C ARG A 57 -10.95 2.19 -1.42
N ALA A 58 -9.76 1.71 -1.78
CA ALA A 58 -8.53 1.98 -1.02
C ALA A 58 -8.17 3.47 -1.03
N TYR A 59 -8.27 4.15 -2.18
CA TYR A 59 -8.07 5.60 -2.28
C TYR A 59 -9.03 6.39 -1.39
N ALA A 60 -10.31 6.04 -1.41
CA ALA A 60 -11.33 6.70 -0.59
C ALA A 60 -11.06 6.49 0.91
N ALA A 61 -10.75 5.26 1.33
CA ALA A 61 -10.40 4.96 2.72
C ALA A 61 -9.19 5.80 3.19
N ALA A 62 -8.10 5.79 2.42
CA ALA A 62 -6.91 6.56 2.74
C ALA A 62 -7.16 8.08 2.79
N SER A 63 -7.87 8.62 1.79
CA SER A 63 -8.14 10.06 1.69
C SER A 63 -9.06 10.54 2.80
N ASN A 64 -10.06 9.74 3.18
CA ASN A 64 -10.97 10.06 4.29
C ASN A 64 -10.25 10.10 5.65
N CYS A 65 -9.13 9.38 5.79
CA CYS A 65 -8.25 9.44 6.96
C CYS A 65 -7.18 10.54 6.85
N GLY A 66 -7.19 11.37 5.81
CA GLY A 66 -6.23 12.47 5.64
C GLY A 66 -4.85 12.05 5.14
N LEU A 67 -4.68 10.79 4.71
CA LEU A 67 -3.41 10.32 4.16
C LEU A 67 -3.15 10.98 2.80
N ARG A 68 -1.91 11.44 2.61
CA ARG A 68 -1.50 12.14 1.39
C ARG A 68 -1.17 11.14 0.29
N VAL A 69 -2.19 10.69 -0.44
CA VAL A 69 -2.01 9.83 -1.61
C VAL A 69 -1.27 10.61 -2.71
N TYR A 70 -0.20 10.02 -3.22
CA TYR A 70 0.59 10.53 -4.34
C TYR A 70 0.13 9.93 -5.67
N ALA A 71 -0.15 8.62 -5.72
CA ALA A 71 -0.61 7.95 -6.93
C ALA A 71 -1.43 6.70 -6.60
N LEU A 72 -2.40 6.41 -7.46
CA LEU A 72 -3.08 5.11 -7.55
C LEU A 72 -2.75 4.52 -8.93
N ARG A 73 -2.29 3.28 -8.97
CA ARG A 73 -1.88 2.61 -10.22
C ARG A 73 -2.43 1.20 -10.29
N ARG A 74 -2.68 0.76 -11.52
CA ARG A 74 -2.88 -0.65 -11.86
C ARG A 74 -1.60 -1.15 -12.52
N VAL A 75 -0.96 -2.14 -11.92
CA VAL A 75 0.37 -2.61 -12.31
C VAL A 75 0.29 -4.04 -12.81
N TYR A 76 0.99 -4.32 -13.90
CA TYR A 76 1.32 -5.66 -14.37
C TYR A 76 2.83 -5.79 -14.30
N ASP A 77 3.30 -6.82 -13.61
CA ASP A 77 4.72 -7.17 -13.68
C ASP A 77 4.95 -8.12 -14.86
N ILE A 78 6.20 -8.19 -15.31
CA ILE A 78 6.64 -9.20 -16.27
C ILE A 78 7.46 -10.24 -15.49
N VAL A 79 6.92 -11.45 -15.36
CA VAL A 79 7.58 -12.58 -14.70
C VAL A 79 7.77 -13.66 -15.75
N ASP A 80 9.01 -14.10 -15.96
CA ASP A 80 9.37 -15.08 -16.99
C ASP A 80 8.88 -14.73 -18.42
N GLY A 81 8.78 -13.43 -18.72
CA GLY A 81 8.30 -12.92 -20.01
C GLY A 81 6.78 -12.81 -20.12
N GLU A 82 6.04 -13.14 -19.08
CA GLU A 82 4.57 -13.11 -19.07
C GLU A 82 4.01 -11.99 -18.17
N LEU A 83 2.89 -11.41 -18.60
CA LEU A 83 2.14 -10.44 -17.80
C LEU A 83 1.55 -11.12 -16.57
N THR A 84 1.96 -10.68 -15.38
CA THR A 84 1.49 -11.18 -14.10
C THR A 84 0.75 -10.09 -13.34
N GLY A 85 -0.40 -10.45 -12.76
CA GLY A 85 -1.33 -9.53 -12.10
C GLY A 85 -2.64 -9.38 -12.89
N PRO A 86 -3.25 -8.17 -12.95
CA PRO A 86 -2.79 -6.92 -12.35
C PRO A 86 -3.10 -6.81 -10.87
N TRP A 87 -2.30 -6.04 -10.13
CA TRP A 87 -2.61 -5.60 -8.78
C TRP A 87 -2.69 -4.08 -8.70
N TRP A 88 -3.27 -3.60 -7.60
CA TRP A 88 -3.30 -2.19 -7.29
C TRP A 88 -2.05 -1.81 -6.53
N GLU A 89 -1.58 -0.58 -6.78
CA GLU A 89 -0.51 0.06 -6.04
C GLU A 89 -1.02 1.44 -5.58
N LEU A 90 -1.04 1.66 -4.27
CA LEU A 90 -1.34 2.95 -3.66
C LEU A 90 -0.06 3.52 -3.08
N VAL A 91 0.35 4.67 -3.61
CA VAL A 91 1.61 5.34 -3.27
C VAL A 91 1.28 6.59 -2.49
N PHE A 92 2.01 6.84 -1.41
CA PHE A 92 1.83 7.99 -0.54
C PHE A 92 2.99 8.98 -0.74
N HIS A 93 2.74 10.25 -0.42
CA HIS A 93 3.84 11.16 -0.13
C HIS A 93 4.58 10.65 1.11
N GLN A 94 5.90 10.82 1.14
CA GLN A 94 6.63 10.69 2.39
C GLN A 94 6.00 11.66 3.39
N SER A 95 5.55 11.17 4.54
CA SER A 95 5.31 12.05 5.67
C SER A 95 6.63 12.76 5.95
N PRO A 96 6.65 14.09 6.14
CA PRO A 96 7.83 14.71 6.72
C PRO A 96 8.08 13.95 8.02
N VAL A 97 9.27 13.35 8.16
CA VAL A 97 9.71 12.80 9.44
C VAL A 97 9.43 13.89 10.46
N SER A 98 8.51 13.64 11.38
CA SER A 98 8.18 14.56 12.45
C SER A 98 9.49 15.01 13.09
N ARG A 99 9.75 16.32 13.03
CA ARG A 99 10.80 16.96 13.81
C ARG A 99 10.45 16.92 15.30
#